data_AF-A0A954G6I3-F1
#
_entry.id   AF-A0A954G6I3-F1
#
_cell.length_a   1.000
_cell.length_b   1.000
_cell.length_c   1.000
_cell.angle_alpha   90.00
_cell.angle_beta   90.00
_cell.angle_gamma   90.00
#
_symmetry.space_group_name_H-M   'P 1'
#
loop_
_entity.id
_entity.type
_entity.pdbx_description
1 polymer ?
#
loop_
_entity_poly.entity_id
_entity_poly.type
_entity_poly.pdbx_seq_one_letter_code
_entity_poly.pdbx_strand_id
1 'polypeptide(L)' 'IRFFQLWSRNQWKRERYAPSFHLDDENLDPKTWCRFPILSGSYQRELQELREFVDKERGN' A
#
# COMPACT_ATOMS: atom_id res chain seq x y z
N ILE A 1 3.28 -1.92 -9.60
CA ILE A 1 1.81 -1.97 -9.73
C ILE A 1 1.15 -2.97 -8.76
N ARG A 2 1.48 -4.29 -8.83
CA ARG A 2 0.84 -5.33 -7.98
C ARG A 2 0.87 -5.05 -6.46
N PHE A 3 1.98 -4.49 -5.97
CA PHE A 3 2.15 -4.13 -4.55
C PHE A 3 1.01 -3.24 -4.05
N PHE A 4 0.78 -2.08 -4.68
CA PHE A 4 -0.24 -1.11 -4.25
C PHE A 4 -1.66 -1.66 -4.30
N GLN A 5 -1.98 -2.45 -5.33
CA GLN A 5 -3.29 -3.10 -5.45
C GLN A 5 -3.55 -4.07 -4.31
N LEU A 6 -2.57 -4.94 -4.00
CA LEU A 6 -2.67 -5.87 -2.88
C LEU A 6 -2.61 -5.14 -1.54
N TRP A 7 -1.83 -4.07 -1.44
CA TRP A 7 -1.76 -3.25 -0.24
C TRP A 7 -3.13 -2.71 0.13
N SER A 8 -3.77 -1.93 -0.74
CA SER A 8 -5.08 -1.32 -0.46
C SER A 8 -6.15 -2.38 -0.20
N ARG A 9 -6.21 -3.43 -1.05
CA ARG A 9 -7.24 -4.49 -0.92
C ARG A 9 -7.11 -5.29 0.38
N ASN A 10 -5.90 -5.44 0.92
CA ASN A 10 -5.67 -6.23 2.14
C ASN A 10 -5.61 -5.38 3.42
N GLN A 11 -5.94 -4.09 3.40
CA GLN A 11 -5.95 -3.27 4.62
C GLN A 11 -6.85 -3.87 5.71
N TRP A 12 -8.04 -4.37 5.35
CA TRP A 12 -8.96 -4.99 6.30
C TRP A 12 -8.34 -6.18 7.06
N LYS A 13 -7.33 -6.86 6.48
CA LYS A 13 -6.61 -7.93 7.16
C LYS A 13 -5.64 -7.38 8.20
N ARG A 14 -4.97 -6.26 7.90
CA ARG A 14 -4.03 -5.59 8.82
C ARG A 14 -4.73 -5.03 10.06
N GLU A 15 -5.94 -4.48 9.89
CA GLU A 15 -6.79 -4.05 11.02
C GLU A 15 -7.10 -5.16 12.03
N ARG A 16 -7.01 -6.42 11.57
CA ARG A 16 -7.28 -7.63 12.37
C ARG A 16 -6.00 -8.34 12.81
N TYR A 17 -4.83 -7.71 12.70
CA TYR A 17 -3.61 -8.28 13.24
C TYR A 17 -3.67 -8.43 14.77
N ALA A 18 -3.13 -9.56 15.23
CA ALA A 18 -2.91 -9.79 16.65
C ALA A 18 -1.84 -8.82 17.18
N PRO A 19 -1.88 -8.47 18.48
CA PRO A 19 -0.79 -7.73 19.10
C PRO A 19 0.55 -8.42 18.83
N SER A 20 1.55 -7.65 18.42
CA SER A 20 2.89 -8.12 18.08
C SER A 20 3.93 -7.09 18.51
N PHE A 21 5.19 -7.53 18.62
CA PHE A 21 6.28 -6.66 19.02
C PHE A 21 6.76 -5.81 17.83
N HIS A 22 7.14 -4.56 18.12
CA HIS A 22 7.78 -3.65 17.18
C HIS A 22 9.30 -3.85 17.23
N LEU A 23 9.94 -4.17 16.10
CA LEU A 23 11.38 -4.48 16.04
C LEU A 23 12.18 -3.45 15.22
N ASP A 24 11.61 -2.94 14.14
CA ASP A 24 12.23 -1.92 13.26
C ASP A 24 11.74 -0.51 13.63
N ASP A 25 12.21 0.53 12.95
CA ASP A 25 11.69 1.90 13.16
C ASP A 25 10.22 2.05 12.67
N GLU A 26 9.83 1.26 11.66
CA GLU A 26 8.52 1.31 10.99
C GLU A 26 7.82 -0.06 11.03
N ASN A 27 6.48 -0.07 11.03
CA ASN A 27 5.70 -1.33 11.04
C ASN A 27 4.41 -1.24 10.22
N LEU A 28 3.68 -2.36 10.11
CA LEU A 28 2.44 -2.48 9.34
C LEU A 28 1.16 -2.48 10.21
N ASP A 29 1.28 -2.25 11.51
CA ASP A 29 0.15 -2.28 12.43
C ASP A 29 -0.61 -0.92 12.37
N PRO A 30 -1.89 -0.93 11.97
CA PRO A 30 -2.67 0.29 11.89
C PRO A 30 -2.99 0.89 13.27
N LYS A 31 -2.83 0.13 14.36
CA LYS A 31 -3.09 0.65 15.72
C LYS A 31 -1.94 1.47 16.27
N THR A 32 -0.74 1.33 15.73
CA THR A 32 0.46 2.02 16.20
C THR A 32 0.99 2.99 15.15
N TRP A 33 1.41 2.50 13.99
CA TRP A 33 2.19 3.29 13.02
C TRP A 33 1.49 3.48 11.66
N CYS A 34 1.34 2.42 10.85
CA CYS A 34 0.87 2.55 9.47
C CYS A 34 -0.65 2.63 9.36
N ARG A 35 -1.23 3.76 9.77
CA ARG A 35 -2.67 4.04 9.63
C ARG A 35 -3.03 4.26 8.17
N PHE A 36 -3.84 3.36 7.62
CA PHE A 36 -4.33 3.44 6.24
C PHE A 36 -5.83 3.10 6.19
N PRO A 37 -6.67 3.83 5.44
CA PRO A 37 -8.11 3.59 5.42
C PRO A 37 -8.47 2.27 4.72
N ILE A 38 -9.37 1.50 5.33
CA ILE A 38 -9.88 0.24 4.76
C ILE A 38 -10.53 0.49 3.39
N LEU A 39 -11.35 1.55 3.30
CA LEU A 39 -11.97 1.98 2.06
C LEU A 39 -11.11 3.08 1.45
N SER A 40 -10.47 2.78 0.33
CA SER A 40 -9.58 3.70 -0.39
C SER A 40 -9.76 3.54 -1.91
N GLY A 41 -9.34 4.55 -2.67
CA GLY A 41 -9.36 4.53 -4.15
C GLY A 41 -8.36 3.56 -4.80
N SER A 42 -7.69 2.70 -4.02
CA SER A 42 -6.75 1.67 -4.50
C SER A 42 -5.64 2.18 -5.44
N TYR A 43 -5.23 3.43 -5.28
CA TYR A 43 -4.19 4.11 -6.06
C TYR A 43 -4.42 4.10 -7.58
N GLN A 44 -5.68 4.11 -8.04
CA GLN A 44 -5.99 3.96 -9.47
C GLN A 44 -5.31 5.02 -10.35
N ARG A 45 -5.37 6.29 -9.92
CA ARG A 45 -4.79 7.42 -10.67
C ARG A 45 -3.27 7.35 -10.68
N GLU A 46 -2.67 7.18 -9.51
CA GLU A 46 -1.22 7.15 -9.33
C GLU A 46 -0.60 5.96 -10.07
N LEU A 47 -1.30 4.82 -10.10
CA LEU A 47 -0.85 3.65 -10.85
C LEU A 47 -0.94 3.83 -12.37
N GLN A 48 -1.90 4.62 -12.85
CA GLN A 48 -1.96 5.00 -14.26
C GLN A 48 -0.79 5.90 -14.62
N GLU A 49 -0.56 6.97 -13.85
CA GLU A 49 0.56 7.90 -14.04
C GLU A 49 1.90 7.16 -14.01
N LEU A 50 2.09 6.22 -13.07
CA LEU A 50 3.29 5.39 -12.99
C LEU A 50 3.48 4.51 -14.24
N ARG A 51 2.39 4.00 -14.81
CA ARG A 51 2.46 3.14 -15.98
C ARG A 51 2.86 3.94 -17.23
N GLU A 52 2.24 5.10 -17.41
CA GLU A 52 2.59 6.03 -18.49
C GLU A 52 4.06 6.47 -18.39
N PHE A 53 4.54 6.77 -17.17
CA PHE A 53 5.94 7.10 -16.93
C PHE A 53 6.88 5.95 -17.31
N VAL A 54 6.61 4.72 -16.84
CA VAL A 54 7.44 3.55 -17.15
C VAL A 54 7.44 3.23 -18.64
N ASP A 55 6.31 3.36 -19.33
CA ASP A 55 6.21 3.09 -20.76
C ASP A 55 6.99 4.15 -21.58
N LYS A 56 6.98 5.41 -21.14
CA LYS A 56 7.79 6.49 -21.74
C LYS A 56 9.29 6.23 -21.58
N GLU A 57 9.75 5.87 -20.38
CA GLU A 57 11.16 5.57 -20.12
C GLU A 57 11.66 4.31 -20.85
N ARG A 58 10.78 3.35 -21.13
CA ARG A 58 11.12 2.15 -21.92
C ARG A 58 11.23 2.42 -23.43
N GLY A 59 10.60 3.49 -23.91
CA GLY A 59 10.64 3.90 -25.32
C GLY A 59 11.76 4.87 -25.67
N ASN A 60 12.44 5.44 -24.66
CA ASN A 60 13.70 6.18 -24.78
C ASN A 60 14.90 5.22 -24.75
#